data_AF-A0A2N1PHT8-F1
#
_entry.id   AF-A0A2N1PHT8-F1
#
_cell.length_a   1.000
_cell.length_b   1.000
_cell.length_c   1.000
_cell.angle_alpha   90.00
_cell.angle_beta   90.00
_cell.angle_gamma   90.00
#
_symmetry.space_group_name_H-M   'P 1'
#
loop_
_entity.id
_entity.type
_entity.pdbx_description
1 polymer ?
#
loop_
_entity_poly.entity_id
_entity_poly.type
_entity_poly.pdbx_seq_one_letter_code
_entity_poly.pdbx_strand_id
1 'polypeptide(L)'
;MKKLFTLFVALLTLVVVAGCNGNTTVAPTTQAPTTEEPREFAADGEFTAYLVGVHSNAPMVTTVTVTIENDEIVGFYIDARQGVDTQTAGTETPEDLTDDTWSYVWNEMTKKELGDDYGMVQFGGAIAEWYEQAALIEAYWLANGYDSVTANSETNVIDNVSGVTIKDG
;
A
#
# COMPACT_ATOMS: atom_id res chain seq x y z
N MET A 1 -19.99 17.09 -2.37
CA MET A 1 -21.20 16.61 -1.68
C MET A 1 -20.76 15.78 -0.48
N LYS A 2 -20.97 16.28 0.74
CA LYS A 2 -20.59 15.62 2.00
C LYS A 2 -21.50 14.40 2.23
N LYS A 3 -20.91 13.20 2.35
CA LYS A 3 -21.56 12.00 2.90
C LYS A 3 -20.66 11.52 4.04
N LEU A 4 -20.86 12.06 5.24
CA LEU A 4 -21.65 11.47 6.34
C LEU A 4 -21.05 10.14 6.83
N PHE A 5 -20.07 10.27 7.73
CA PHE A 5 -19.60 9.22 8.63
C PHE A 5 -20.67 8.95 9.70
N THR A 6 -21.05 7.69 9.88
CA THR A 6 -21.70 7.21 11.12
C THR A 6 -21.28 5.77 11.36
N LEU A 7 -20.39 5.54 12.33
CA LEU A 7 -20.18 4.22 12.93
C LEU A 7 -20.64 4.28 14.39
N PHE A 8 -21.69 3.52 14.67
CA PHE A 8 -22.28 3.30 15.99
C PHE A 8 -21.25 2.64 16.93
N VAL A 9 -20.99 3.24 18.09
CA VAL A 9 -20.42 2.53 19.25
C VAL A 9 -21.38 2.67 20.42
N ALA A 10 -21.88 1.51 20.84
CA ALA A 10 -22.90 1.35 21.85
C ALA A 10 -22.41 1.74 23.26
N LEU A 11 -23.30 2.43 23.97
CA LEU A 11 -23.26 2.73 25.38
C LEU A 11 -23.20 1.42 26.21
N LEU A 12 -22.14 1.23 26.99
CA LEU A 12 -22.13 0.23 28.08
C LEU A 12 -21.78 0.94 29.39
N THR A 13 -22.83 1.26 30.14
CA THR A 13 -22.76 1.75 31.52
C THR A 13 -22.28 0.65 32.46
N LEU A 14 -21.04 0.76 32.95
CA LEU A 14 -20.57 -0.10 34.04
C LEU A 14 -20.74 0.62 35.38
N VAL A 15 -21.65 0.10 36.20
CA VAL A 15 -21.90 0.50 37.58
C VAL A 15 -20.69 0.12 38.43
N VAL A 16 -20.08 1.11 39.08
CA VAL A 16 -19.03 0.90 40.09
C VAL A 16 -19.70 0.55 41.42
N VAL A 17 -19.54 -0.69 41.88
CA VAL A 17 -19.78 -1.06 43.28
C VAL A 17 -18.43 -1.08 44.00
N ALA A 18 -18.24 -0.15 44.92
CA ALA A 18 -17.11 -0.07 45.81
C ALA A 18 -17.21 -1.15 46.90
N GLY A 19 -16.14 -1.95 47.05
CA GLY A 19 -15.90 -2.81 48.21
C GLY A 19 -14.52 -2.53 48.78
N CYS A 20 -14.46 -1.88 49.93
CA CYS A 20 -13.23 -1.67 50.70
C CYS A 20 -12.90 -2.91 51.54
N ASN A 21 -11.62 -3.32 51.57
CA ASN A 21 -10.86 -3.62 52.80
C ASN A 21 -9.47 -4.21 52.49
N GLY A 22 -8.41 -3.60 53.01
CA GLY A 22 -7.09 -4.24 53.08
C GLY A 22 -5.89 -3.30 52.90
N ASN A 23 -5.58 -2.55 53.95
CA ASN A 23 -4.34 -1.84 54.27
C ASN A 23 -3.09 -2.13 53.39
N THR A 24 -2.75 -1.23 52.46
CA THR A 24 -1.38 -0.94 52.01
C THR A 24 -1.35 0.50 51.54
N THR A 25 -0.64 1.37 52.27
CA THR A 25 -0.37 2.75 51.86
C THR A 25 0.67 2.74 50.74
N VAL A 26 0.20 2.68 49.49
CA VAL A 26 0.98 3.13 48.33
C VAL A 26 0.49 4.55 48.04
N ALA A 27 1.41 5.51 47.95
CA ALA A 27 1.06 6.87 47.53
C ALA A 27 0.37 6.81 46.16
N PRO A 28 -0.76 7.50 45.95
CA PRO A 28 -1.39 7.53 44.65
C PRO A 28 -0.49 8.34 43.71
N THR A 29 0.16 7.67 42.76
CA THR A 29 0.56 8.36 41.53
C THR A 29 -0.71 8.67 40.78
N THR A 30 -1.26 9.87 41.03
CA THR A 30 -2.23 10.51 40.15
C THR A 30 -1.51 10.77 38.82
N GLN A 31 -1.54 9.82 37.89
CA GLN A 31 -1.48 10.19 36.49
C GLN A 31 -2.75 10.98 36.23
N ALA A 32 -2.59 12.26 35.91
CA ALA A 32 -3.66 13.05 35.34
C ALA A 32 -4.22 12.28 34.14
N PRO A 33 -5.54 12.27 33.91
CA PRO A 33 -6.07 11.83 32.62
C PRO A 33 -5.43 12.75 31.58
N THR A 34 -4.48 12.23 30.82
CA THR A 34 -4.02 12.90 29.62
C THR A 34 -5.23 12.95 28.71
N THR A 35 -5.85 14.12 28.59
CA THR A 35 -6.77 14.40 27.52
C THR A 35 -5.94 14.26 26.25
N GLU A 36 -5.95 13.06 25.65
CA GLU A 36 -5.42 12.88 24.31
C GLU A 36 -6.25 13.78 23.39
N GLU A 37 -5.56 14.67 22.69
CA GLU A 37 -6.16 15.43 21.60
C GLU A 37 -6.83 14.44 20.63
N PRO A 38 -7.97 14.82 20.03
CA PRO A 38 -8.65 13.94 19.07
C PRO A 38 -7.70 13.63 17.91
N ARG A 39 -7.37 12.35 17.76
CA ARG A 39 -6.51 11.86 16.68
C ARG A 39 -7.31 11.57 15.42
N GLU A 40 -6.75 11.88 14.26
CA GLU A 40 -7.25 11.48 12.95
C GLU A 40 -7.06 9.97 12.73
N PHE A 41 -5.88 9.45 13.06
CA PHE A 41 -5.50 8.05 12.92
C PHE A 41 -5.64 7.28 14.23
N ALA A 42 -6.15 6.05 14.11
CA ALA A 42 -6.44 5.20 15.26
C ALA A 42 -5.18 4.73 16.01
N ALA A 43 -4.04 4.61 15.30
CA ALA A 43 -2.77 4.11 15.83
C ALA A 43 -1.59 4.61 14.99
N ASP A 44 -0.43 4.73 15.64
CA ASP A 44 0.85 4.89 14.97
C ASP A 44 1.34 3.50 14.51
N GLY A 45 2.15 3.46 13.45
CA GLY A 45 2.73 2.24 12.92
C GLY A 45 2.68 2.15 11.40
N GLU A 46 2.94 0.94 10.89
CA GLU A 46 2.94 0.64 9.46
C GLU A 46 1.66 -0.11 9.07
N PHE A 47 0.98 0.38 8.03
CA PHE A 47 -0.26 -0.19 7.52
C PHE A 47 -0.11 -0.50 6.03
N THR A 48 -0.15 -1.79 5.69
CA THR A 48 -0.01 -2.23 4.30
C THR A 48 -1.36 -2.59 3.70
N ALA A 49 -1.68 -1.97 2.57
CA ALA A 49 -2.75 -2.39 1.67
C ALA A 49 -2.15 -3.03 0.41
N TYR A 50 -2.94 -3.83 -0.29
CA TYR A 50 -2.51 -4.47 -1.52
C TYR A 50 -3.62 -4.48 -2.57
N LEU A 51 -3.21 -4.52 -3.84
CA LEU A 51 -4.06 -4.70 -5.01
C LEU A 51 -3.54 -5.90 -5.81
N VAL A 52 -4.46 -6.77 -6.22
CA VAL A 52 -4.18 -7.89 -7.11
C VAL A 52 -4.57 -7.53 -8.54
N GLY A 53 -3.69 -7.82 -9.49
CA GLY A 53 -3.89 -7.54 -10.90
C GLY A 53 -3.25 -8.59 -11.80
N VAL A 54 -3.43 -8.41 -13.11
CA VAL A 54 -2.76 -9.21 -14.15
C VAL A 54 -1.98 -8.26 -15.04
N HIS A 55 -0.69 -8.52 -15.19
CA HIS A 55 0.20 -7.72 -16.01
C HIS A 55 1.05 -8.64 -16.90
N SER A 56 1.00 -8.40 -18.22
CA SER A 56 1.62 -9.26 -19.23
C SER A 56 1.26 -10.74 -19.06
N ASN A 57 -0.05 -11.04 -18.97
CA ASN A 57 -0.60 -12.39 -18.75
C ASN A 57 -0.21 -13.06 -17.41
N ALA A 58 0.66 -12.46 -16.58
CA ALA A 58 1.05 -13.00 -15.29
C ALA A 58 0.35 -12.29 -14.11
N PRO A 59 0.12 -12.98 -12.98
CA PRO A 59 -0.45 -12.35 -11.79
C PRO A 59 0.52 -11.33 -11.19
N MET A 60 0.00 -10.27 -10.58
CA MET A 60 0.79 -9.25 -9.89
C MET A 60 0.09 -8.83 -8.60
N VAL A 61 0.88 -8.60 -7.54
CA VAL A 61 0.43 -7.95 -6.31
C VAL A 61 1.21 -6.65 -6.16
N THR A 62 0.52 -5.53 -6.12
CA THR A 62 1.10 -4.23 -5.76
C THR A 62 0.73 -3.92 -4.32
N THR A 63 1.70 -3.49 -3.52
CA THR A 63 1.51 -3.14 -2.11
C THR A 63 1.82 -1.67 -1.88
N VAL A 64 1.08 -1.04 -0.98
CA VAL A 64 1.40 0.28 -0.43
C VAL A 64 1.40 0.17 1.09
N THR A 65 2.54 0.47 1.71
CA THR A 65 2.68 0.61 3.15
C THR A 65 2.69 2.08 3.51
N VAL A 66 1.82 2.49 4.43
CA VAL A 66 1.75 3.84 4.99
C VAL A 66 2.35 3.81 6.39
N THR A 67 3.27 4.72 6.69
CA THR A 67 3.85 4.91 8.02
C THR A 67 3.20 6.10 8.70
N ILE A 68 2.64 5.89 9.89
CA ILE A 68 1.96 6.92 10.68
C ILE A 68 2.71 7.10 12.00
N GLU A 69 3.08 8.34 12.32
CA GLU A 69 3.71 8.72 13.59
C GLU A 69 3.08 10.02 14.09
N ASN A 70 2.72 10.07 15.37
CA ASN A 70 2.15 11.27 16.01
C ASN A 70 0.97 11.88 15.24
N ASP A 71 0.07 11.04 14.73
CA ASP A 71 -1.10 11.45 13.95
C ASP A 71 -0.78 12.07 12.57
N GLU A 72 0.43 11.86 12.05
CA GLU A 72 0.87 12.32 10.74
C GLU A 72 1.34 11.14 9.88
N ILE A 73 1.01 11.16 8.59
CA ILE A 73 1.62 10.24 7.63
C ILE A 73 3.04 10.72 7.36
N VAL A 74 4.04 9.93 7.77
CA VAL A 74 5.46 10.26 7.62
C VAL A 74 6.14 9.50 6.49
N GLY A 75 5.44 8.53 5.87
CA GLY A 75 6.03 7.76 4.78
C GLY A 75 5.04 6.92 3.99
N PHE A 76 5.41 6.68 2.73
CA PHE A 76 4.80 5.70 1.84
C PHE A 76 5.89 4.77 1.32
N TYR A 77 5.55 3.49 1.15
CA TYR A 77 6.41 2.50 0.50
C TYR A 77 5.56 1.65 -0.44
N ILE A 78 5.80 1.81 -1.74
CA ILE A 78 5.15 1.14 -2.85
C ILE A 78 6.07 0.05 -3.36
N ASP A 79 5.54 -1.15 -3.57
CA ASP A 79 6.27 -2.24 -4.21
C ASP A 79 5.32 -3.12 -5.02
N ALA A 80 5.87 -3.96 -5.90
CA ALA A 80 5.10 -4.94 -6.62
C ALA A 80 5.85 -6.26 -6.75
N ARG A 81 5.16 -7.36 -6.52
CA ARG A 81 5.62 -8.70 -6.86
C ARG A 81 4.84 -9.18 -8.06
N GLN A 82 5.53 -9.44 -9.17
CA GLN A 82 4.93 -10.01 -10.38
C GLN A 82 5.27 -11.50 -10.46
N GLY A 83 4.37 -12.30 -11.00
CA GLY A 83 4.64 -13.66 -11.43
C GLY A 83 5.23 -13.70 -12.84
N VAL A 84 5.55 -14.91 -13.26
CA VAL A 84 5.93 -15.26 -14.63
C VAL A 84 4.93 -16.30 -15.13
N ASP A 85 4.44 -16.11 -16.35
CA ASP A 85 3.67 -17.09 -17.08
C ASP A 85 4.59 -17.97 -17.92
N THR A 86 4.26 -19.25 -18.04
CA THR A 86 4.98 -20.21 -18.86
C THR A 86 3.98 -21.10 -19.54
N GLN A 87 3.96 -21.06 -20.87
CA GLN A 87 3.17 -21.99 -21.66
C GLN A 87 3.78 -23.40 -21.54
N THR A 88 2.94 -24.38 -21.24
CA THR A 88 3.32 -25.77 -20.93
C THR A 88 2.80 -26.78 -21.94
N ALA A 89 1.80 -26.39 -22.73
CA ALA A 89 1.26 -27.13 -23.86
C ALA A 89 0.53 -26.15 -24.79
N GLY A 90 0.31 -26.55 -26.04
CA GLY A 90 -0.22 -25.71 -27.11
C GLY A 90 0.78 -25.60 -28.26
N THR A 91 0.32 -25.12 -29.40
CA THR A 91 1.21 -24.73 -30.49
C THR A 91 1.35 -23.22 -30.43
N GLU A 92 2.58 -22.71 -30.28
CA GLU A 92 2.86 -21.26 -30.27
C GLU A 92 2.53 -20.63 -31.63
N THR A 93 1.26 -20.33 -31.83
CA THR A 93 0.73 -19.56 -32.95
C THR A 93 0.05 -18.32 -32.39
N PRO A 94 0.55 -17.10 -32.69
CA PRO A 94 -0.05 -15.84 -32.20
C PRO A 94 -1.53 -15.64 -32.55
N GLU A 95 -2.07 -16.46 -33.46
CA GLU A 95 -3.40 -16.36 -34.04
C GLU A 95 -4.41 -17.32 -33.39
N ASP A 96 -3.95 -18.33 -32.67
CA ASP A 96 -4.78 -19.34 -32.01
C ASP A 96 -4.12 -19.76 -30.69
N LEU A 97 -4.70 -19.29 -29.58
CA LEU A 97 -4.28 -19.62 -28.21
C LEU A 97 -5.27 -20.60 -27.55
N THR A 98 -6.17 -21.21 -28.32
CA THR A 98 -7.28 -22.00 -27.75
C THR A 98 -6.86 -23.36 -27.20
N ASP A 99 -5.68 -23.85 -27.59
CA ASP A 99 -5.07 -25.07 -27.04
C ASP A 99 -3.97 -24.80 -26.00
N ASP A 100 -3.69 -23.53 -25.71
CA ASP A 100 -2.63 -23.13 -24.78
C ASP A 100 -2.97 -23.53 -23.34
N THR A 101 -1.97 -24.11 -22.69
CA THR A 101 -2.00 -24.39 -21.25
C THR A 101 -0.90 -23.62 -20.56
N TRP A 102 -1.26 -22.77 -19.61
CA TRP A 102 -0.33 -21.90 -18.89
C TRP A 102 -0.07 -22.37 -17.46
N SER A 103 1.15 -22.16 -17.00
CA SER A 103 1.55 -22.24 -15.60
C SER A 103 2.06 -20.89 -15.12
N TYR A 104 1.88 -20.59 -13.83
CA TYR A 104 2.27 -19.32 -13.24
C TYR A 104 3.13 -19.55 -12.01
N VAL A 105 4.25 -18.84 -11.92
CA VAL A 105 5.18 -18.91 -10.79
C VAL A 105 5.48 -17.50 -10.29
N TRP A 106 5.37 -17.25 -8.98
CA TRP A 106 5.77 -15.98 -8.40
C TRP A 106 7.28 -15.80 -8.48
N ASN A 107 7.76 -14.62 -8.91
CA ASN A 107 9.17 -14.27 -8.77
C ASN A 107 9.58 -14.30 -7.30
N GLU A 108 10.82 -14.66 -6.99
CA GLU A 108 11.31 -14.72 -5.60
C GLU A 108 11.34 -13.34 -4.96
N MET A 109 11.79 -12.34 -5.72
CA MET A 109 11.96 -10.95 -5.31
C MET A 109 10.85 -10.05 -5.88
N THR A 110 10.57 -8.96 -5.19
CA THR A 110 9.75 -7.84 -5.67
C THR A 110 10.53 -6.96 -6.65
N LYS A 111 9.83 -6.02 -7.30
CA LYS A 111 10.45 -5.06 -8.22
C LYS A 111 11.45 -4.15 -7.50
N LYS A 112 11.19 -3.73 -6.25
CA LYS A 112 12.17 -2.96 -5.49
C LYS A 112 13.35 -3.80 -5.02
N GLU A 113 13.13 -5.05 -4.61
CA GLU A 113 14.21 -5.95 -4.21
C GLU A 113 15.16 -6.27 -5.37
N LEU A 114 14.61 -6.39 -6.59
CA LEU A 114 15.41 -6.54 -7.82
C LEU A 114 16.23 -5.28 -8.15
N GLY A 115 15.71 -4.09 -7.83
CA GLY A 115 16.37 -2.84 -8.19
C GLY A 115 16.62 -2.74 -9.70
N ASP A 116 17.87 -2.52 -10.09
CA ASP A 116 18.29 -2.45 -11.50
C ASP A 116 18.12 -3.78 -12.24
N ASP A 117 18.15 -4.93 -11.53
CA ASP A 117 17.99 -6.25 -12.14
C ASP A 117 16.56 -6.48 -12.66
N TYR A 118 15.59 -5.64 -12.28
CA TYR A 118 14.27 -5.66 -12.90
C TYR A 118 14.31 -5.21 -14.36
N GLY A 119 15.24 -4.30 -14.70
CA GLY A 119 15.63 -3.96 -16.07
C GLY A 119 14.58 -3.18 -16.86
N MET A 120 13.83 -2.27 -16.23
CA MET A 120 12.89 -1.40 -16.94
C MET A 120 13.57 -0.47 -17.93
N VAL A 121 14.77 0.03 -17.61
CA VAL A 121 15.55 0.86 -18.52
C VAL A 121 16.15 -0.01 -19.60
N GLN A 122 16.85 -1.08 -19.19
CA GLN A 122 17.61 -1.92 -20.11
C GLN A 122 16.74 -2.65 -21.14
N PHE A 123 15.60 -3.18 -20.73
CA PHE A 123 14.74 -4.02 -21.58
C PHE A 123 13.39 -3.37 -21.91
N GLY A 124 12.89 -2.49 -21.03
CA GLY A 124 11.59 -1.85 -21.18
C GLY A 124 11.61 -0.49 -21.90
N GLY A 125 12.79 0.09 -22.13
CA GLY A 125 12.92 1.42 -22.74
C GLY A 125 12.42 2.56 -21.86
N ALA A 126 12.29 2.32 -20.55
CA ALA A 126 11.91 3.35 -19.59
C ALA A 126 13.06 4.34 -19.35
N ILE A 127 12.73 5.51 -18.83
CA ILE A 127 13.71 6.57 -18.52
C ILE A 127 14.41 6.38 -17.17
N ALA A 128 13.84 5.54 -16.30
CA ALA A 128 14.32 5.23 -14.95
C ALA A 128 13.84 3.83 -14.55
N GLU A 129 14.49 3.23 -13.56
CA GLU A 129 14.09 1.91 -13.06
C GLU A 129 12.80 1.97 -12.23
N TRP A 130 12.12 0.83 -12.07
CA TRP A 130 10.79 0.81 -11.42
C TRP A 130 10.84 1.36 -9.99
N TYR A 131 11.89 0.99 -9.22
CA TYR A 131 12.04 1.42 -7.83
C TYR A 131 12.28 2.93 -7.71
N GLU A 132 12.99 3.53 -8.66
CA GLU A 132 13.22 4.98 -8.71
C GLU A 132 11.90 5.71 -8.98
N GLN A 133 11.13 5.21 -9.94
CA GLN A 133 9.82 5.78 -10.27
C GLN A 133 8.82 5.64 -9.12
N ALA A 134 8.81 4.50 -8.42
CA ALA A 134 8.00 4.30 -7.21
C ALA A 134 8.41 5.28 -6.09
N ALA A 135 9.70 5.51 -5.88
CA ALA A 135 10.19 6.48 -4.90
C ALA A 135 9.77 7.93 -5.23
N LEU A 136 9.69 8.29 -6.51
CA LEU A 136 9.17 9.60 -6.94
C LEU A 136 7.68 9.75 -6.61
N ILE A 137 6.89 8.69 -6.78
CA ILE A 137 5.46 8.68 -6.42
C ILE A 137 5.28 8.79 -4.90
N GLU A 138 6.06 8.03 -4.12
CA GLU A 138 6.05 8.09 -2.65
C GLU A 138 6.33 9.49 -2.13
N ALA A 139 7.38 10.13 -2.66
CA ALA A 139 7.74 11.49 -2.31
C ALA A 139 6.65 12.50 -2.73
N TYR A 140 6.03 12.29 -3.89
CA TYR A 140 4.94 13.14 -4.36
C TYR A 140 3.70 13.03 -3.47
N TRP A 141 3.30 11.81 -3.09
CA TRP A 141 2.19 11.58 -2.15
C TRP A 141 2.47 12.16 -0.77
N LEU A 142 3.69 12.02 -0.26
CA LEU A 142 4.06 12.60 1.03
C LEU A 142 3.95 14.13 1.00
N ALA A 143 4.30 14.77 -0.11
CA ALA A 143 4.25 16.23 -0.24
C ALA A 143 2.85 16.79 -0.58
N ASN A 144 2.01 16.02 -1.30
CA ASN A 144 0.78 16.55 -1.90
C ASN A 144 -0.50 15.82 -1.46
N GLY A 145 -0.40 14.74 -0.68
CA GLY A 145 -1.50 13.87 -0.30
C GLY A 145 -1.60 12.61 -1.18
N TYR A 146 -2.18 11.54 -0.64
CA TYR A 146 -2.25 10.22 -1.29
C TYR A 146 -3.17 10.18 -2.53
N ASP A 147 -4.09 11.15 -2.67
CA ASP A 147 -5.03 11.27 -3.78
C ASP A 147 -4.56 12.27 -4.85
N SER A 148 -3.33 12.75 -4.75
CA SER A 148 -2.80 13.82 -5.61
C SER A 148 -2.28 13.35 -6.97
N VAL A 149 -1.95 12.07 -7.12
CA VAL A 149 -1.43 11.52 -8.39
C VAL A 149 -2.54 11.38 -9.40
N THR A 150 -2.27 11.81 -10.63
CA THR A 150 -3.17 11.67 -11.77
C THR A 150 -2.53 10.80 -12.85
N ALA A 151 -3.39 10.12 -13.59
CA ALA A 151 -3.00 9.31 -14.73
C ALA A 151 -3.74 9.80 -15.98
N ASN A 152 -3.04 9.71 -17.10
CA ASN A 152 -3.61 9.98 -18.40
C ASN A 152 -4.75 9.00 -18.67
N SER A 153 -5.95 9.51 -18.97
CA SER A 153 -7.16 8.68 -19.10
C SER A 153 -7.14 7.68 -20.27
N GLU A 154 -6.25 7.86 -21.25
CA GLU A 154 -6.16 6.97 -22.42
C GLU A 154 -5.07 5.90 -22.25
N THR A 155 -3.94 6.29 -21.65
CA THR A 155 -2.75 5.43 -21.56
C THR A 155 -2.51 4.84 -20.18
N ASN A 156 -3.23 5.35 -19.17
CA ASN A 156 -3.04 5.14 -17.73
C ASN A 156 -1.64 5.53 -17.21
N VAL A 157 -0.80 6.18 -18.02
CA VAL A 157 0.53 6.64 -17.56
C VAL A 157 0.34 7.78 -16.57
N ILE A 158 1.03 7.71 -15.43
CA ILE A 158 1.07 8.81 -14.45
C ILE A 158 1.62 10.07 -15.11
N ASP A 159 0.89 11.18 -15.04
CA ASP A 159 1.15 12.36 -15.88
C ASP A 159 1.52 13.63 -15.10
N ASN A 160 1.41 13.61 -13.77
CA ASN A 160 1.73 14.77 -12.92
C ASN A 160 2.92 14.56 -11.97
N VAL A 161 3.58 13.40 -12.02
CA VAL A 161 4.81 13.13 -11.28
C VAL A 161 6.00 13.14 -12.26
N SER A 162 6.88 14.13 -12.13
CA SER A 162 8.04 14.25 -13.02
C SER A 162 8.98 13.06 -12.87
N GLY A 163 9.46 12.52 -13.99
CA GLY A 163 10.36 11.34 -14.02
C GLY A 163 9.64 9.99 -13.95
N VAL A 164 8.30 10.00 -13.81
CA VAL A 164 7.49 8.78 -13.79
C VAL A 164 6.90 8.52 -15.18
N THR A 165 6.97 7.27 -15.59
CA THR A 165 6.47 6.72 -16.86
C THR A 165 5.68 5.42 -16.66
N ILE A 166 5.60 4.92 -15.41
CA ILE A 166 4.77 3.76 -15.09
C ILE A 166 3.29 4.11 -15.20
N LYS A 167 2.49 3.08 -15.47
CA LYS A 167 1.03 3.17 -15.52
C LYS A 167 0.43 2.96 -14.14
N ASP A 168 -0.67 3.65 -13.89
CA ASP A 168 -1.61 3.27 -12.83
C ASP A 168 -2.22 1.90 -13.18
N GLY A 169 -2.19 1.01 -12.18
CA GLY A 169 -2.34 -0.43 -12.33
C GLY A 169 -3.78 -0.93 -12.43
#